data_AF-J2G2M1-F1
#
_entry.id   AF-J2G2M1-F1
#
_cell.length_a   1.000
_cell.length_b   1.000
_cell.length_c   1.000
_cell.angle_alpha   90.00
_cell.angle_beta   90.00
_cell.angle_gamma   90.00
#
_symmetry.space_group_name_H-M   'P 1'
#
loop_
_entity.id
_entity.type
_entity.pdbx_description
1 polymer ?
#
loop_
_entity_poly.entity_id
_entity_poly.type
_entity_poly.pdbx_seq_one_letter_code
_entity_poly.pdbx_strand_id
1 'polypeptide(L)'
;MTDADASAPVLTAPELDVNGPDFAALVAARLCHDFISPASAIVSGLDLLEDPSAQDMREDAMSLISSSARKLADLLQFTRVAFGASASAENFDSRELEKLAQGVFAHVRPTMVWDIAPSVMNKASARAILNIAQLAASALPAGGVATLKAVVADGRVAITADSAGPPPPPPP
;
A
#
# COMPACT_ATOMS: atom_id res chain seq x y z
N MET A 1 23.18 39.25 -17.44
CA MET A 1 23.51 39.01 -16.02
C MET A 1 22.17 38.81 -15.32
N THR A 2 21.65 37.62 -15.08
CA THR A 2 22.17 36.24 -15.05
C THR A 2 20.99 35.31 -15.32
N ASP A 3 21.05 34.49 -16.37
CA ASP A 3 20.20 33.30 -16.52
C ASP A 3 20.68 32.27 -15.50
N ALA A 4 19.87 31.99 -14.50
CA ALA A 4 20.11 30.89 -13.58
C ALA A 4 19.50 29.63 -14.18
N ASP A 5 20.32 28.94 -15.00
CA ASP A 5 20.08 27.56 -15.41
C ASP A 5 20.17 26.66 -14.16
N ALA A 6 19.04 26.51 -13.47
CA ALA A 6 18.91 25.61 -12.33
C ALA A 6 18.75 24.18 -12.85
N SER A 7 19.86 23.60 -13.33
CA SER A 7 19.91 22.20 -13.73
C SER A 7 19.57 21.33 -12.52
N ALA A 8 18.47 20.58 -12.59
CA ALA A 8 18.05 19.69 -11.51
C ALA A 8 19.18 18.69 -11.18
N PRO A 9 19.46 18.42 -9.89
CA PRO A 9 20.53 17.51 -9.51
C PRO A 9 20.28 16.12 -10.11
N VAL A 10 21.28 15.60 -10.81
CA VAL A 10 21.28 14.22 -11.30
C VAL A 10 21.37 13.31 -10.09
N LEU A 11 20.24 12.73 -9.68
CA LEU A 11 20.20 11.70 -8.64
C LEU A 11 20.93 10.46 -9.18
N THR A 12 22.16 10.25 -8.72
CA THR A 12 22.87 8.99 -8.92
C THR A 12 22.18 7.95 -8.04
N ALA A 13 21.50 6.99 -8.66
CA ALA A 13 20.93 5.87 -7.93
C ALA A 13 22.08 5.13 -7.22
N PRO A 14 21.98 4.86 -5.91
CA PRO A 14 23.00 4.08 -5.23
C PRO A 14 23.14 2.72 -5.91
N GLU A 15 24.37 2.25 -6.11
CA GLU A 15 24.62 0.85 -6.46
C GLU A 15 24.18 -0.01 -5.27
N LEU A 16 22.96 -0.54 -5.35
CA LEU A 16 22.46 -1.53 -4.41
C LEU A 16 23.01 -2.88 -4.87
N ASP A 17 24.04 -3.37 -4.18
CA ASP A 17 24.47 -4.77 -4.28
C ASP A 17 23.44 -5.66 -3.57
N VAL A 18 22.28 -5.83 -4.21
CA VAL A 18 21.22 -6.73 -3.77
C VAL A 18 21.33 -8.02 -4.58
N ASN A 19 21.83 -9.07 -3.93
CA ASN A 19 21.73 -10.42 -4.45
C ASN A 19 20.25 -10.74 -4.74
N GLY A 20 19.90 -10.96 -6.01
CA GLY A 20 18.51 -11.08 -6.47
C GLY A 20 17.65 -12.09 -5.68
N PRO A 21 18.14 -13.32 -5.42
CA PRO A 21 17.49 -14.29 -4.55
C PRO A 21 17.24 -13.80 -3.11
N ASP A 22 18.21 -13.13 -2.49
CA ASP A 22 18.07 -12.64 -1.11
C ASP A 22 17.03 -11.51 -1.05
N PHE A 23 17.04 -10.61 -2.04
CA PHE A 23 16.02 -9.58 -2.17
C PHE A 23 14.62 -10.16 -2.38
N ALA A 24 14.49 -11.17 -3.24
CA ALA A 24 13.23 -11.88 -3.46
C ALA A 24 12.72 -12.55 -2.18
N ALA A 25 13.62 -13.13 -1.37
CA ALA A 25 13.29 -13.72 -0.08
C ALA A 25 12.78 -12.67 0.92
N LEU A 26 13.39 -11.48 0.98
CA LEU A 26 12.93 -10.38 1.83
C LEU A 26 11.53 -9.89 1.43
N VAL A 27 11.26 -9.75 0.13
CA VAL A 27 9.93 -9.38 -0.37
C VAL A 27 8.91 -10.47 -0.02
N ALA A 28 9.25 -11.75 -0.22
CA ALA A 28 8.37 -12.87 0.13
C ALA A 28 8.06 -12.87 1.64
N ALA A 29 9.06 -12.69 2.50
CA ALA A 29 8.89 -12.62 3.94
C ALA A 29 7.96 -11.46 4.36
N ARG A 30 8.14 -10.28 3.77
CA ARG A 30 7.29 -9.10 3.98
C ARG A 30 5.84 -9.36 3.60
N LEU A 31 5.58 -10.03 2.47
CA LEU A 31 4.24 -10.37 2.00
C LEU A 31 3.58 -11.44 2.88
N CYS A 32 4.31 -12.50 3.24
CA CYS A 32 3.82 -13.52 4.17
C CYS A 32 3.42 -12.89 5.51
N HIS A 33 4.23 -11.98 6.06
CA HIS A 33 3.91 -11.26 7.29
C HIS A 33 2.57 -10.50 7.19
N ASP A 34 2.32 -9.78 6.09
CA ASP A 34 1.05 -9.05 5.90
C ASP A 34 -0.16 -9.96 5.79
N PHE A 35 -0.03 -11.09 5.09
CA PHE A 35 -1.16 -11.98 4.81
C PHE A 35 -1.49 -12.92 5.98
N ILE A 36 -0.50 -13.28 6.80
CA ILE A 36 -0.70 -14.18 7.93
C ILE A 36 -1.71 -13.60 8.92
N SER A 37 -1.64 -12.31 9.24
CA SER A 37 -2.54 -11.69 10.22
C SER A 37 -4.04 -11.87 9.88
N PRO A 38 -4.54 -11.44 8.71
CA PRO A 38 -5.94 -11.68 8.34
C PRO A 38 -6.23 -13.17 8.07
N ALA A 39 -5.29 -13.96 7.56
CA ALA A 39 -5.52 -15.39 7.33
C ALA A 39 -5.74 -16.15 8.65
N SER A 40 -4.92 -15.90 9.66
CA SER A 40 -5.06 -16.51 10.99
C SER A 40 -6.35 -16.07 11.67
N ALA A 41 -6.76 -14.81 11.52
CA ALA A 41 -8.01 -14.31 12.09
C ALA A 41 -9.25 -14.99 11.49
N ILE A 42 -9.22 -15.36 10.20
CA ILE A 42 -10.27 -16.17 9.57
C ILE A 42 -10.34 -17.55 10.22
N VAL A 43 -9.19 -18.22 10.41
CA VAL A 43 -9.12 -19.54 11.05
C VAL A 43 -9.66 -19.47 12.48
N SER A 44 -9.22 -18.50 13.28
CA SER A 44 -9.72 -18.32 14.66
C SER A 44 -11.22 -18.03 14.71
N GLY A 45 -11.76 -17.28 13.74
CA GLY A 45 -13.20 -17.08 13.64
C GLY A 45 -13.95 -18.37 13.32
N LEU A 46 -13.40 -19.25 12.47
CA LEU A 46 -13.99 -20.57 12.19
C LEU A 46 -13.94 -21.46 13.45
N ASP A 47 -12.83 -21.47 14.16
CA ASP A 47 -12.67 -22.23 15.42
C ASP A 47 -13.76 -21.82 16.44
N LEU A 48 -14.03 -20.52 16.57
CA LEU A 48 -15.10 -20.00 17.45
C LEU A 48 -16.50 -20.44 17.01
N LEU A 49 -16.76 -20.58 15.71
CA LEU A 49 -18.06 -21.05 15.20
C LEU A 49 -18.29 -22.55 15.47
N GLU A 50 -17.20 -23.32 15.50
CA GLU A 50 -17.20 -24.76 15.76
C GLU A 50 -17.25 -25.10 17.25
N ASP A 51 -16.81 -24.19 18.13
CA ASP A 51 -16.81 -24.39 19.58
C ASP A 51 -18.25 -24.34 20.16
N PRO A 52 -18.79 -25.46 20.69
CA PRO A 52 -20.12 -25.49 21.30
C PRO A 52 -20.24 -24.61 22.55
N SER A 53 -19.13 -24.20 23.16
CA SER A 53 -19.09 -23.33 24.32
C SER A 53 -19.09 -21.83 23.99
N ALA A 54 -18.83 -21.45 22.73
CA ALA A 54 -18.72 -20.06 22.27
C ALA A 54 -19.92 -19.61 21.41
N GLN A 55 -21.09 -20.21 21.59
CA GLN A 55 -22.25 -19.96 20.72
C GLN A 55 -22.80 -18.52 20.81
N ASP A 56 -22.55 -17.83 21.92
CA ASP A 56 -22.84 -16.42 22.12
C ASP A 56 -21.93 -15.49 21.29
N MET A 57 -20.75 -15.96 20.90
CA MET A 57 -19.77 -15.21 20.08
C MET A 57 -19.95 -15.41 18.57
N ARG A 58 -21.01 -16.12 18.14
CA ARG A 58 -21.21 -16.49 16.72
C ARG A 58 -21.23 -15.28 15.77
N GLU A 59 -21.88 -14.18 16.18
CA GLU A 59 -21.95 -12.96 15.36
C GLU A 59 -20.59 -12.26 15.26
N ASP A 60 -19.86 -12.16 16.37
CA ASP A 60 -18.51 -11.59 16.41
C ASP A 60 -17.52 -12.41 15.58
N ALA A 61 -17.59 -13.74 15.67
CA ALA A 61 -16.79 -14.65 14.86
C ALA A 61 -17.06 -14.47 13.36
N MET A 62 -18.33 -14.35 12.97
CA MET A 62 -18.69 -14.08 11.58
C MET A 62 -18.19 -12.71 11.11
N SER A 63 -18.28 -11.69 11.97
CA SER A 63 -17.75 -10.35 11.70
C SER A 63 -16.23 -10.37 11.54
N LEU A 64 -15.51 -11.12 12.38
CA LEU A 64 -14.06 -11.32 12.31
C LEU A 64 -13.65 -11.99 11.00
N ILE A 65 -14.31 -13.09 10.61
CA ILE A 65 -14.06 -13.79 9.34
C ILE A 65 -14.28 -12.83 8.18
N SER A 66 -15.42 -12.15 8.16
CA SER A 66 -15.84 -11.29 7.06
C SER A 66 -14.91 -10.08 6.88
N SER A 67 -14.52 -9.42 7.97
CA SER A 67 -13.59 -8.28 7.95
C SER A 67 -12.17 -8.71 7.58
N SER A 68 -11.70 -9.84 8.10
CA SER A 68 -10.38 -10.40 7.77
C SER A 68 -10.29 -10.86 6.32
N ALA A 69 -11.35 -11.47 5.78
CA ALA A 69 -11.41 -11.87 4.38
C ALA A 69 -11.37 -10.67 3.42
N ARG A 70 -12.10 -9.59 3.73
CA ARG A 70 -12.00 -8.32 2.98
C ARG A 70 -10.59 -7.76 3.03
N LYS A 71 -9.99 -7.69 4.21
CA LYS A 71 -8.59 -7.24 4.39
C LYS A 71 -7.62 -8.05 3.55
N LEU A 72 -7.73 -9.38 3.56
CA LEU A 72 -6.87 -10.24 2.76
C LEU A 72 -7.07 -10.00 1.25
N ALA A 73 -8.32 -9.86 0.80
CA ALA A 73 -8.63 -9.60 -0.60
C ALA A 73 -8.06 -8.25 -1.08
N ASP A 74 -8.19 -7.19 -0.28
CA ASP A 74 -7.65 -5.87 -0.60
C ASP A 74 -6.12 -5.89 -0.69
N LEU A 75 -5.46 -6.52 0.30
CA LEU A 75 -4.01 -6.67 0.34
C LEU A 75 -3.47 -7.47 -0.86
N LEU A 76 -4.17 -8.54 -1.26
CA LEU A 76 -3.78 -9.36 -2.42
C LEU A 76 -3.96 -8.59 -3.74
N GLN A 77 -5.07 -7.87 -3.91
CA GLN A 77 -5.32 -7.06 -5.10
C GLN A 77 -4.28 -5.95 -5.25
N PHE A 78 -3.94 -5.25 -4.16
CA PHE A 78 -2.87 -4.27 -4.12
C PHE A 78 -1.52 -4.91 -4.48
N THR A 79 -1.16 -6.00 -3.80
CA THR A 79 0.14 -6.68 -3.97
C THR A 79 0.36 -7.12 -5.42
N ARG A 80 -0.69 -7.62 -6.07
CA ARG A 80 -0.63 -8.08 -7.47
C ARG A 80 -0.12 -7.00 -8.41
N VAL A 81 -0.45 -5.73 -8.18
CA VAL A 81 0.01 -4.60 -9.01
C VAL A 81 1.29 -3.99 -8.46
N ALA A 82 1.38 -3.77 -7.14
CA ALA A 82 2.52 -3.11 -6.51
C ALA A 82 3.83 -3.92 -6.62
N PHE A 83 3.75 -5.23 -6.40
CA PHE A 83 4.91 -6.14 -6.33
C PHE A 83 4.92 -7.23 -7.42
N GLY A 84 3.76 -7.55 -8.00
CA GLY A 84 3.63 -8.65 -8.96
C GLY A 84 4.38 -8.41 -10.28
N ALA A 85 5.11 -9.43 -10.74
CA ALA A 85 5.85 -9.40 -12.01
C ALA A 85 4.94 -9.28 -13.25
N SER A 86 3.71 -9.80 -13.16
CA SER A 86 2.83 -10.10 -14.30
C SER A 86 1.53 -9.29 -14.31
N ALA A 87 1.55 -8.01 -13.94
CA ALA A 87 0.52 -7.17 -14.51
C ALA A 87 0.77 -7.12 -16.03
N SER A 88 0.00 -7.91 -16.78
CA SER A 88 0.03 -8.00 -18.26
C SER A 88 -0.43 -6.70 -18.92
N ALA A 89 -1.08 -5.83 -18.13
CA ALA A 89 -1.42 -4.48 -18.51
C ALA A 89 -0.16 -3.59 -18.48
N GLU A 90 0.14 -2.99 -19.62
CA GLU A 90 1.16 -1.93 -19.74
C GLU A 90 0.65 -0.59 -19.22
N ASN A 91 -0.67 -0.42 -19.17
CA ASN A 91 -1.37 0.80 -18.83
C ASN A 91 -2.46 0.54 -17.78
N PHE A 92 -2.61 1.48 -16.84
CA PHE A 92 -3.56 1.42 -15.73
C PHE A 92 -4.38 2.69 -15.69
N ASP A 93 -5.67 2.56 -15.38
CA ASP A 93 -6.52 3.70 -15.04
C ASP A 93 -6.18 4.16 -13.63
N SER A 94 -5.88 5.45 -13.44
CA SER A 94 -5.56 6.01 -12.12
C SER A 94 -6.67 5.77 -11.08
N ARG A 95 -7.93 5.67 -11.51
CA ARG A 95 -9.06 5.36 -10.62
C ARG A 95 -9.04 3.92 -10.10
N GLU A 96 -8.50 2.98 -10.87
CA GLU A 96 -8.32 1.61 -10.40
C GLU A 96 -7.16 1.55 -9.40
N LEU A 97 -6.09 2.32 -9.62
CA LEU A 97 -5.00 2.45 -8.65
C LEU A 97 -5.48 3.09 -7.34
N GLU A 98 -6.36 4.10 -7.42
CA GLU A 98 -7.01 4.70 -6.25
C GLU A 98 -7.74 3.65 -5.42
N LYS A 99 -8.57 2.81 -6.06
CA LYS A 99 -9.30 1.74 -5.37
C LYS A 99 -8.37 0.76 -4.67
N LEU A 100 -7.28 0.35 -5.32
CA LEU A 100 -6.28 -0.54 -4.74
C LEU A 100 -5.61 0.09 -3.52
N ALA A 101 -5.21 1.37 -3.61
CA ALA A 101 -4.61 2.09 -2.51
C ALA A 101 -5.62 2.29 -1.36
N GLN A 102 -6.86 2.71 -1.65
CA GLN A 102 -7.91 2.84 -0.64
C GLN A 102 -8.21 1.51 0.06
N GLY A 103 -8.15 0.39 -0.65
CA GLY A 103 -8.27 -0.94 -0.06
C GLY A 103 -7.23 -1.19 1.04
N VAL A 104 -5.99 -0.74 0.87
CA VAL A 104 -4.95 -0.82 1.93
C VAL A 104 -5.25 0.15 3.08
N PHE A 105 -5.61 1.40 2.76
CA PHE A 105 -5.91 2.42 3.76
C PHE A 105 -7.11 2.08 4.65
N ALA A 106 -8.07 1.29 4.14
CA ALA A 106 -9.24 0.83 4.90
C ALA A 106 -8.90 -0.01 6.14
N HIS A 107 -7.68 -0.57 6.22
CA HIS A 107 -7.25 -1.48 7.29
C HIS A 107 -6.19 -0.89 8.22
N VAL A 108 -5.94 0.42 8.11
CA VAL A 108 -4.98 1.16 8.93
C VAL A 108 -5.61 2.44 9.49
N ARG A 109 -4.93 3.10 10.43
CA ARG A 109 -5.41 4.34 11.06
C ARG A 109 -5.44 5.58 10.15
N PRO A 110 -4.43 5.87 9.31
CA PRO A 110 -4.46 7.06 8.47
C PRO A 110 -5.51 6.93 7.36
N THR A 111 -5.98 8.06 6.84
CA THR A 111 -6.83 8.13 5.66
C THR A 111 -6.03 8.62 4.45
N MET A 112 -6.54 8.33 3.24
CA MET A 112 -5.92 8.78 1.99
C MET A 112 -6.82 9.79 1.28
N VAL A 113 -6.20 10.89 0.85
CA VAL A 113 -6.76 11.80 -0.17
C VAL A 113 -6.07 11.51 -1.49
N TRP A 114 -6.87 11.16 -2.49
CA TRP A 114 -6.40 10.94 -3.86
C TRP A 114 -6.58 12.21 -4.69
N ASP A 115 -5.50 12.97 -4.85
CA ASP A 115 -5.46 14.23 -5.60
C ASP A 115 -4.71 14.01 -6.94
N ILE A 116 -5.13 12.96 -7.66
CA ILE A 116 -4.60 12.61 -8.98
C ILE A 116 -5.77 12.59 -9.96
N ALA A 117 -5.72 13.46 -10.97
CA ALA A 117 -6.74 13.52 -12.00
C ALA A 117 -6.89 12.16 -12.73
N PRO A 118 -8.12 11.77 -13.13
CA PRO A 118 -8.34 10.57 -13.94
C PRO A 118 -7.46 10.56 -15.19
N SER A 119 -6.60 9.55 -15.31
CA SER A 119 -5.58 9.47 -16.35
C SER A 119 -5.08 8.04 -16.53
N VAL A 120 -4.38 7.80 -17.64
CA VAL A 120 -3.72 6.53 -17.92
C VAL A 120 -2.28 6.60 -17.43
N MET A 121 -1.91 5.65 -16.57
CA MET A 121 -0.59 5.51 -15.97
C MET A 121 0.13 4.32 -16.57
N ASN A 122 1.40 4.49 -16.94
CA ASN A 122 2.23 3.34 -17.33
C ASN A 122 2.53 2.43 -16.13
N LYS A 123 2.99 1.21 -16.40
CA LYS A 123 3.32 0.20 -15.38
C LYS A 123 4.31 0.68 -14.31
N ALA A 124 5.32 1.48 -14.68
CA ALA A 124 6.30 1.98 -13.72
C ALA A 124 5.65 2.99 -12.74
N SER A 125 4.88 3.94 -13.25
CA SER A 125 4.14 4.92 -12.46
C SER A 125 3.10 4.24 -11.57
N ALA A 126 2.37 3.25 -12.08
CA ALA A 126 1.38 2.50 -11.30
C ALA A 126 2.02 1.81 -10.08
N ARG A 127 3.14 1.11 -10.28
CA ARG A 127 3.88 0.47 -9.19
C ARG A 127 4.42 1.49 -8.20
N ALA A 128 4.98 2.59 -8.69
CA ALA A 128 5.53 3.65 -7.84
C ALA A 128 4.44 4.28 -6.96
N ILE A 129 3.30 4.68 -7.54
CA ILE A 129 2.20 5.32 -6.79
C ILE A 129 1.69 4.40 -5.67
N LEU A 130 1.46 3.12 -5.97
CA LEU A 130 0.96 2.19 -4.95
C LEU A 130 1.95 2.00 -3.80
N ASN A 131 3.24 1.81 -4.10
CA ASN A 131 4.26 1.67 -3.06
C ASN A 131 4.44 2.96 -2.25
N ILE A 132 4.43 4.12 -2.90
CA ILE A 132 4.49 5.44 -2.24
C ILE A 132 3.28 5.63 -1.32
N ALA A 133 2.07 5.25 -1.75
CA ALA A 133 0.87 5.35 -0.93
C ALA A 133 0.96 4.47 0.33
N GLN A 134 1.45 3.23 0.22
CA GLN A 134 1.64 2.35 1.37
C GLN A 134 2.74 2.87 2.33
N LEU A 135 3.82 3.45 1.79
CA LEU A 135 4.86 4.09 2.59
C LEU A 135 4.34 5.32 3.34
N ALA A 136 3.50 6.13 2.68
CA ALA A 136 2.86 7.29 3.29
C ALA A 136 1.92 6.90 4.44
N ALA A 137 1.14 5.83 4.29
CA ALA A 137 0.36 5.27 5.39
C ALA A 137 1.25 4.81 6.56
N SER A 138 2.35 4.13 6.25
CA SER A 138 3.28 3.60 7.26
C SER A 138 4.03 4.71 8.02
N ALA A 139 4.18 5.88 7.41
CA ALA A 139 4.75 7.07 8.04
C ALA A 139 3.81 7.74 9.07
N LEU A 140 2.55 7.29 9.18
CA LEU A 140 1.52 7.86 10.05
C LEU A 140 1.05 6.86 11.12
N PRO A 141 1.92 6.41 12.05
CA PRO A 141 1.57 5.36 13.02
C PRO A 141 0.46 5.77 13.99
N ALA A 142 0.33 7.07 14.27
CA ALA A 142 -0.71 7.63 15.13
C ALA A 142 -1.97 8.08 14.35
N GLY A 143 -2.05 7.76 13.05
CA GLY A 143 -3.09 8.26 12.14
C GLY A 143 -2.72 9.61 11.52
N GLY A 144 -3.64 10.18 10.75
CA GLY A 144 -3.40 11.38 9.94
C GLY A 144 -3.97 11.23 8.53
N VAL A 145 -3.55 12.10 7.63
CA VAL A 145 -3.98 12.11 6.23
C VAL A 145 -2.74 12.02 5.32
N ALA A 146 -2.76 11.06 4.39
CA ALA A 146 -1.81 10.99 3.29
C ALA A 146 -2.45 11.53 2.00
N THR A 147 -1.91 12.61 1.44
CA THR A 147 -2.40 13.20 0.19
C THR A 147 -1.49 12.79 -0.97
N LEU A 148 -2.02 12.02 -1.92
CA LEU A 148 -1.30 11.53 -3.09
C LEU A 148 -1.54 12.46 -4.27
N LYS A 149 -0.48 12.92 -4.91
CA LYS A 149 -0.53 13.76 -6.12
C LYS A 149 0.36 13.17 -7.20
N ALA A 150 -0.06 13.33 -8.45
CA ALA A 150 0.78 13.00 -9.59
C ALA A 150 0.56 14.00 -10.73
N VAL A 151 1.66 14.50 -11.29
CA VAL A 151 1.66 15.46 -12.40
C VAL A 151 2.48 14.89 -13.54
N VAL A 152 1.94 14.96 -14.75
CA VAL A 152 2.67 14.62 -15.97
C VAL A 152 3.28 15.90 -16.52
N ALA A 153 4.61 15.97 -16.59
CA ALA A 153 5.35 17.10 -17.14
C ALA A 153 6.59 16.58 -17.89
N ASP A 154 6.87 17.14 -19.06
CA ASP A 154 8.07 16.83 -19.86
C ASP A 154 8.29 15.33 -20.12
N GLY A 155 7.21 14.59 -20.36
CA GLY A 155 7.25 13.14 -20.60
C GLY A 155 7.56 12.29 -19.36
N ARG A 156 7.57 12.90 -18.17
CA ARG A 156 7.77 12.24 -16.88
C ARG A 156 6.51 12.33 -16.03
N VAL A 157 6.38 11.40 -15.08
CA VAL A 157 5.35 11.45 -14.03
C VAL A 157 6.04 11.76 -12.72
N ALA A 158 5.78 12.94 -12.15
CA ALA A 158 6.20 13.29 -10.80
C ALA A 158 5.11 12.84 -9.82
N ILE A 159 5.47 12.07 -8.80
CA ILE A 159 4.54 11.53 -7.80
C ILE A 159 4.98 12.04 -6.43
N THR A 160 4.05 12.57 -5.65
CA THR A 160 4.31 13.01 -4.27
C THR A 160 3.25 12.45 -3.32
N ALA A 161 3.65 12.17 -2.09
CA ALA A 161 2.74 11.86 -0.99
C ALA A 161 3.06 12.76 0.21
N ASP A 162 2.13 13.65 0.54
CA ASP A 162 2.23 14.51 1.70
C ASP A 162 1.55 13.81 2.89
N SER A 163 2.33 13.40 3.90
CA SER A 163 1.82 12.72 5.09
C SER A 163 1.73 13.70 6.26
N ALA A 164 0.51 14.03 6.69
CA ALA A 164 0.26 14.95 7.78
C ALA A 164 -0.48 14.26 8.93
N GLY A 165 0.13 14.21 10.10
CA GLY A 165 -0.45 13.60 11.30
C GLY A 165 0.20 14.10 12.57
N PRO A 166 -0.35 13.72 13.75
CA PRO A 166 0.27 14.02 15.03
C PRO A 166 1.69 13.42 15.10
N PRO A 167 2.61 14.06 15.82
CA PRO A 167 3.96 13.51 16.00
C PRO A 167 3.87 12.12 16.65
N PRO A 168 4.82 11.22 16.33
CA PRO A 168 4.85 9.91 16.99
C PRO A 168 4.98 10.10 18.50
N PRO A 169 4.39 9.18 19.30
CA PRO A 169 4.61 9.22 20.74
C PRO A 169 6.12 9.11 21.05
N PRO A 170 6.60 9.75 22.13
CA PRO A 170 7.99 9.62 22.54
C PRO A 170 8.33 8.14 22.80
N PRO A 171 9.58 7.71 22.52
CA PRO A 171 10.01 6.35 22.81
C PRO A 171 9.87 6.03 24.32
N PRO A 172 9.62 4.76 24.67
CA PRO A 172 9.50 4.31 26.06
C PRO A 172 10.81 4.50 26.86
#